data_AF-A0AAN4ZB22-F1
#
_entry.id   AF-A0AAN4ZB22-F1
#
_cell.length_a   1.000
_cell.length_b   1.000
_cell.length_c   1.000
_cell.angle_alpha   90.00
_cell.angle_beta   90.00
_cell.angle_gamma   90.00
#
_symmetry.space_group_name_H-M   'P 1'
#
loop_
_entity.id
_entity.type
_entity.pdbx_description
1 polymer ?
#
loop_
_entity_poly.entity_id
_entity_poly.type
_entity_poly.pdbx_seq_one_letter_code
_entity_poly.pdbx_strand_id
1 'polypeptide(L)' 'MMKASDGRWFQIGATIFGMPNDFLDTDVIPGAYVDVRKHCEWIRKSTKGEARSQFRKVTLKDIETRT' A
#
# COMPACT_ATOMS: atom_id res chain seq x y z
N MET A 1 3.76 2.65 -1.79
CA MET A 1 3.22 3.80 -1.02
C MET A 1 2.38 4.65 -1.96
N MET A 2 1.39 5.40 -1.46
CA MET A 2 0.63 6.39 -2.25
C MET A 2 0.56 7.72 -1.49
N LYS A 3 0.68 8.84 -2.20
CA LYS A 3 0.57 10.19 -1.63
C LYS A 3 -0.85 10.70 -1.82
N ALA A 4 -1.49 11.12 -0.73
CA ALA A 4 -2.79 11.76 -0.78
C ALA A 4 -2.67 13.25 -1.18
N SER A 5 -3.78 13.83 -1.64
CA SER A 5 -3.89 15.25 -2.02
C SER A 5 -3.58 16.22 -0.86
N ASP A 6 -3.69 15.76 0.38
CA ASP A 6 -3.32 16.52 1.58
C ASP A 6 -1.83 16.41 1.96
N GLY A 7 -1.02 15.77 1.11
CA GLY A 7 0.42 15.64 1.31
C GLY A 7 0.85 14.41 2.10
N ARG A 8 -0.07 13.66 2.73
CA ARG A 8 0.27 12.48 3.55
C ARG A 8 0.57 11.26 2.69
N TRP A 9 1.51 10.43 3.14
CA TRP A 9 1.85 9.17 2.51
C TRP A 9 1.20 7.99 3.22
N PHE A 10 0.66 7.06 2.44
CA PHE A 10 -0.01 5.87 2.93
C PHE A 10 0.68 4.60 2.43
N GLN A 11 0.92 3.66 3.35
CA GLN A 11 1.30 2.30 2.99
C GLN A 11 0.06 1.49 2.64
N ILE A 12 -0.19 1.36 1.34
CA ILE A 12 -1.35 0.65 0.79
C ILE A 12 -1.08 -0.83 0.46
N GLY A 13 0.20 -1.23 0.45
CA GLY A 13 0.63 -2.58 0.10
C GLY A 13 1.99 -2.92 0.70
N ALA A 14 2.23 -4.21 0.93
CA ALA A 14 3.54 -4.77 1.25
C ALA A 14 3.88 -5.84 0.21
N THR A 15 5.10 -5.82 -0.34
CA THR A 15 5.51 -6.80 -1.35
C THR A 15 5.44 -8.22 -0.79
N ILE A 16 4.74 -9.12 -1.47
CA ILE A 16 4.61 -10.54 -1.05
C ILE A 16 5.92 -11.27 -1.32
N PHE A 17 6.43 -11.12 -2.53
CA PHE A 17 7.67 -11.73 -2.99
C PHE A 17 8.30 -10.82 -4.04
N GLY A 18 9.61 -10.65 -4.00
CA GLY A 18 10.36 -10.04 -5.09
C GLY A 18 10.78 -11.14 -6.05
N MET A 19 10.18 -11.22 -7.23
CA MET A 19 10.77 -12.04 -8.29
C MET A 19 11.99 -11.30 -8.85
N PRO A 20 13.08 -12.01 -9.21
CA PRO A 20 14.19 -11.38 -9.89
C PRO A 20 13.66 -10.71 -11.16
N ASN A 21 14.12 -9.49 -11.43
CA ASN A 21 13.66 -8.64 -12.53
C ASN A 21 13.79 -9.32 -13.92
N ASP A 22 14.55 -10.42 -14.01
CA ASP A 22 14.78 -11.16 -15.26
C ASP A 22 13.63 -12.14 -15.61
N PHE A 23 12.69 -12.41 -14.69
CA PHE A 23 11.62 -13.41 -14.89
C PHE A 23 10.23 -12.82 -15.18
N LEU A 24 10.00 -11.57 -14.81
CA LEU A 24 8.73 -10.89 -15.04
C LEU A 24 9.05 -9.47 -15.48
N ASP A 25 8.70 -9.18 -16.73
CA ASP A 25 8.56 -7.81 -17.17
C ASP A 25 7.47 -7.15 -16.30
N THR A 26 7.90 -6.33 -15.34
CA THR A 26 7.00 -5.66 -14.39
C THR A 26 6.12 -4.62 -15.07
N ASP A 27 6.41 -4.25 -16.32
CA ASP A 27 5.54 -3.42 -17.15
C ASP A 27 4.39 -4.24 -17.75
N VAL A 28 4.52 -5.57 -17.79
CA VAL A 28 3.50 -6.51 -18.31
C VAL A 28 2.73 -7.18 -17.17
N ILE A 29 3.41 -7.55 -16.08
CA ILE A 29 2.82 -8.27 -14.95
C ILE A 29 2.94 -7.42 -13.69
N PRO A 30 1.81 -6.90 -13.15
CA PRO A 30 1.85 -6.08 -11.96
C PRO A 30 2.38 -6.88 -10.77
N GLY A 31 3.23 -6.25 -9.96
CA GLY A 31 3.75 -6.86 -8.75
C GLY A 31 2.62 -7.34 -7.81
N ALA A 32 2.87 -8.45 -7.11
CA ALA A 32 1.94 -8.97 -6.12
C ALA A 32 2.20 -8.34 -4.74
N TYR A 33 1.16 -7.68 -4.20
CA TYR A 33 1.23 -7.00 -2.90
C TYR A 33 0.15 -7.51 -1.94
N VAL A 34 0.51 -7.65 -0.66
CA VAL A 34 -0.44 -7.81 0.44
C VAL A 34 -1.19 -6.50 0.61
N ASP A 35 -2.51 -6.55 0.58
CA ASP A 35 -3.36 -5.40 0.92
C ASP A 35 -3.30 -5.12 2.41
N VAL A 36 -2.54 -4.11 2.81
CA VAL A 36 -2.30 -3.73 4.22
C VAL A 36 -3.60 -3.43 4.98
N ARG A 37 -4.65 -2.98 4.28
CA ARG A 37 -5.93 -2.63 4.92
C ARG A 37 -6.63 -3.83 5.54
N LYS A 38 -6.45 -5.03 4.94
CA LYS A 38 -7.01 -6.28 5.47
C LYS A 38 -6.38 -6.67 6.81
N HIS A 39 -5.24 -6.07 7.16
CA HIS A 39 -4.47 -6.37 8.36
C HIS A 39 -4.51 -5.24 9.38
N CYS A 40 -5.31 -4.18 9.18
CA CYS A 40 -5.42 -3.03 10.07
C CYS A 40 -5.66 -3.39 11.55
N GLU A 41 -6.54 -4.37 11.81
CA GLU A 41 -6.81 -4.86 13.18
C GLU A 41 -5.59 -5.53 13.80
N TRP A 42 -4.94 -6.41 13.05
CA TRP A 42 -3.73 -7.09 13.49
C TRP A 42 -2.60 -6.08 13.76
N ILE A 43 -2.38 -5.12 12.84
CA ILE A 43 -1.36 -4.06 12.99
C ILE A 43 -1.63 -3.25 14.26
N ARG A 44 -2.87 -2.81 14.48
CA ARG A 44 -3.24 -2.03 15.66
C ARG A 44 -2.97 -2.80 16.95
N LYS A 45 -3.35 -4.08 16.99
CA LYS A 45 -3.13 -4.95 18.16
C LYS A 45 -1.63 -5.19 18.41
N SER A 46 -0.87 -5.50 17.38
CA SER A 46 0.56 -5.79 17.47
C SER A 46 1.40 -4.57 17.86
N THR A 47 0.98 -3.38 17.44
CA THR A 47 1.68 -2.10 17.75
C THR A 47 1.10 -1.37 18.96
N LYS A 48 0.13 -1.97 19.67
CA LYS A 48 -0.58 -1.33 20.80
C LYS A 48 -1.14 0.06 20.44
N GLY A 49 -1.56 0.25 19.20
CA GLY A 49 -2.12 1.51 18.70
C GLY A 49 -1.11 2.57 18.25
N GLU A 50 0.19 2.29 18.28
CA GLU A 50 1.23 3.21 17.76
C GLU A 50 1.06 3.42 16.23
N ALA A 51 0.85 2.34 15.49
CA ALA A 51 0.60 2.43 14.05
C ALA A 51 -0.86 2.84 13.79
N ARG A 52 -1.03 4.05 13.24
CA ARG A 52 -2.33 4.53 12.78
C ARG A 52 -2.68 3.88 11.44
N SER A 53 -3.75 3.10 11.41
CA SER A 53 -4.26 2.49 10.19
C SER A 53 -5.65 3.00 9.86
N GLN A 54 -6.03 2.95 8.58
CA GLN A 54 -7.33 3.40 8.11
C GLN A 54 -7.96 2.30 7.26
N PHE A 55 -9.19 1.90 7.60
CA PHE A 55 -9.96 0.95 6.80
C PHE A 55 -10.49 1.57 5.50
N ARG A 56 -10.46 2.90 5.40
CA ARG A 56 -10.97 3.61 4.23
C ARG A 56 -10.08 3.32 3.03
N LYS A 57 -10.72 2.93 1.92
CA LYS A 57 -10.06 2.84 0.61
C LYS A 57 -9.61 4.24 0.20
N VAL A 58 -8.31 4.44 0.04
CA VAL A 58 -7.77 5.59 -0.69
C VAL A 58 -8.17 5.39 -2.16
N THR A 59 -8.94 6.32 -2.71
CA THR A 59 -9.37 6.28 -4.11
C THR A 59 -8.46 7.14 -4.97
N LEU A 60 -8.48 6.96 -6.29
CA LEU A 60 -7.70 7.80 -7.21
C LEU A 60 -8.02 9.29 -7.07
N LYS A 61 -9.22 9.64 -6.61
CA LYS A 61 -9.61 11.04 -6.32
C LYS A 61 -8.88 11.63 -5.11
N ASP A 62 -8.42 10.77 -4.20
CA ASP A 62 -7.67 11.17 -3.02
C ASP A 62 -6.16 11.28 -3.31
N ILE A 63 -5.69 10.90 -4.51
CA ILE A 63 -4.26 10.81 -4.86
C ILE A 63 -3.89 12.00 -5.74
N GLU A 64 -2.78 12.69 -5.42
CA GLU A 64 -2.14 13.61 -6.35
C GLU A 64 -1.63 12.82 -7.56
N THR A 65 -2.39 12.80 -8.66
CA THR A 65 -1.86 12.35 -9.95
C THR A 65 -0.87 13.41 -10.42
N ARG A 66 0.43 13.12 -10.31
CA ARG A 66 1.45 13.82 -11.11
C ARG A 66 1.16 13.50 -12.58
N THR A 67 0.44 14.39 -13.26
CA THR A 67 0.54 14.58 -14.72
C THR A 67 1.93 15.04 -15.09
#